data_AF-A0A9Q4D982-F1
#
_entry.id   AF-A0A9Q4D982-F1
#
_cell.length_a   1.000
_cell.length_b   1.000
_cell.length_c   1.000
_cell.angle_alpha   90.00
_cell.angle_beta   90.00
_cell.angle_gamma   90.00
#
_symmetry.space_group_name_H-M   'P 1'
#
loop_
_entity.id
_entity.type
_entity.pdbx_description
1 polymer ?
#
loop_
_entity_poly.entity_id
_entity_poly.type
_entity_poly.pdbx_seq_one_letter_code
_entity_poly.pdbx_strand_id
1 'polypeptide(L)' 'MFGKDKDEDRFVTEKASSDKNVRTYILTDKVTGNQYLASWISTGGGLTPLLDENGNISKSDKYPE' A
#
# COMPACT_ATOMS: atom_id res chain seq x y z
N MET A 1 -21.43 4.12 -18.94
CA MET A 1 -21.07 3.06 -17.96
C MET A 1 -19.62 2.70 -18.23
N PHE A 2 -18.71 3.06 -17.32
CA PHE A 2 -17.31 2.68 -17.46
C PHE A 2 -17.19 1.19 -17.17
N GLY A 3 -16.74 0.44 -18.17
CA GLY A 3 -16.46 -0.99 -18.04
C GLY A 3 -15.49 -1.21 -16.89
N LYS A 4 -15.90 -2.01 -15.92
CA LYS A 4 -14.97 -2.60 -14.95
C LYS A 4 -14.29 -3.76 -15.65
N ASP A 5 -13.29 -3.46 -16.46
CA ASP A 5 -12.24 -4.45 -16.65
C ASP A 5 -11.73 -4.78 -15.26
N LYS A 6 -11.81 -6.06 -14.88
CA LYS A 6 -11.31 -6.55 -13.60
C LYS A 6 -9.79 -6.56 -13.71
N ASP A 7 -9.18 -5.38 -13.66
CA ASP A 7 -7.76 -5.26 -13.39
C ASP A 7 -7.51 -6.02 -12.09
N GLU A 8 -6.66 -7.04 -12.15
CA GLU A 8 -6.20 -7.73 -10.95
C GLU A 8 -5.62 -6.69 -10.00
N ASP A 9 -6.11 -6.64 -8.75
CA ASP A 9 -5.69 -5.63 -7.78
C ASP A 9 -4.16 -5.63 -7.66
N ARG A 10 -3.47 -4.62 -8.23
CA ARG A 10 -2.00 -4.54 -8.24
C ARG A 10 -1.41 -4.52 -6.83
N PHE A 11 -2.15 -3.97 -5.89
CA PHE A 11 -1.73 -3.82 -4.50
C PHE A 11 -2.44 -4.83 -3.60
N VAL A 12 -1.70 -5.42 -2.67
CA VAL A 12 -2.26 -6.23 -1.58
C VAL A 12 -2.14 -5.49 -0.25
N THR A 13 -3.18 -5.59 0.59
CA THR A 13 -3.14 -5.07 1.96
C THR A 13 -2.56 -6.14 2.89
N GLU A 14 -1.37 -5.90 3.43
CA GLU A 14 -0.69 -6.83 4.34
C GLU A 14 -1.13 -6.61 5.80
N LYS A 15 -1.38 -5.35 6.17
CA LYS A 15 -1.81 -4.98 7.52
C LYS A 15 -2.73 -3.77 7.46
N ALA A 16 -3.77 -3.78 8.28
CA ALA A 16 -4.68 -2.65 8.44
C ALA A 16 -4.81 -2.31 9.92
N SER A 17 -4.82 -1.01 10.23
CA SER A 17 -5.24 -0.48 11.52
C SER A 17 -6.25 0.63 11.28
N SER A 18 -7.23 0.74 12.16
CA SER A 18 -8.22 1.80 12.06
C SER A 18 -8.62 2.29 13.45
N ASP A 19 -8.62 3.60 13.61
CA ASP A 19 -9.33 4.31 14.67
C ASP A 19 -10.41 5.18 14.03
N LYS A 20 -11.41 5.65 14.79
CA LYS A 20 -12.68 6.25 14.34
C LYS A 20 -12.56 7.17 13.13
N ASN A 21 -11.48 7.95 13.01
CA ASN A 21 -11.26 8.93 11.94
C ASN A 21 -10.04 8.65 11.06
N VAL A 22 -9.25 7.61 11.36
CA VAL A 22 -7.97 7.32 10.71
C VAL A 22 -7.90 5.86 10.33
N ARG A 23 -7.62 5.58 9.06
CA ARG A 23 -7.31 4.23 8.57
C ARG A 23 -5.89 4.22 8.05
N THR A 24 -5.11 3.22 8.43
CA THR A 24 -3.76 3.01 7.93
C THR A 24 -3.61 1.59 7.41
N TYR A 25 -2.92 1.47 6.28
CA TYR A 25 -2.69 0.21 5.59
C TYR A 25 -1.23 0.09 5.23
N ILE A 26 -0.67 -1.11 5.37
CA ILE A 26 0.57 -1.47 4.69
C ILE A 26 0.17 -2.11 3.36
N LEU A 27 0.51 -1.44 2.27
CA LEU A 27 0.27 -1.92 0.92
C LEU A 27 1.57 -2.47 0.34
N THR A 28 1.49 -3.58 -0.38
CA THR A 28 2.60 -4.10 -1.18
C THR A 28 2.20 -4.10 -2.65
N ASP A 29 3.03 -3.50 -3.51
CA ASP A 29 2.92 -3.60 -4.97
C ASP A 29 3.40 -4.97 -5.43
N LYS A 30 2.51 -5.81 -5.97
CA LYS A 30 2.86 -7.16 -6.40
C LYS A 30 3.83 -7.20 -7.59
N VAL A 31 3.98 -6.10 -8.33
CA VAL A 31 4.86 -6.02 -9.51
C VAL A 31 6.30 -5.69 -9.11
N THR A 32 6.51 -4.85 -8.11
CA THR A 32 7.84 -4.35 -7.71
C THR A 32 8.31 -4.84 -6.34
N GLY A 33 7.40 -5.46 -5.58
CA GLY A 33 7.59 -5.83 -4.18
C GLY A 33 7.61 -4.65 -3.21
N ASN A 34 7.54 -3.41 -3.69
CA ASN A 34 7.67 -2.21 -2.87
C ASN A 34 6.52 -2.07 -1.86
N GLN A 35 6.86 -1.60 -0.67
CA GLN A 35 5.90 -1.40 0.42
C GLN A 35 5.62 0.07 0.71
N TYR A 36 4.37 0.34 1.08
CA TYR A 36 3.86 1.69 1.34
C TYR A 36 2.98 1.72 2.58
N LEU A 37 3.06 2.81 3.34
CA LEU A 37 2.03 3.21 4.29
C LEU A 37 0.99 4.05 3.56
N ALA A 38 -0.21 3.51 3.41
CA ALA A 38 -1.37 4.29 2.99
C ALA A 38 -2.13 4.77 4.22
N SER A 39 -2.45 6.05 4.28
CA SER A 39 -3.22 6.66 5.36
C SER A 39 -4.46 7.33 4.77
N TRP A 40 -5.60 7.16 5.42
CA TRP A 40 -6.84 7.82 5.07
C TRP A 40 -7.44 8.47 6.31
N ILE A 41 -7.57 9.80 6.28
CA ILE A 41 -8.07 10.63 7.38
C ILE A 41 -9.21 11.49 6.84
N SER A 42 -10.44 11.10 7.18
CA SER A 42 -11.65 11.77 6.70
C SER A 42 -11.67 11.97 5.17
N THR A 43 -11.45 13.19 4.68
CA THR A 43 -11.46 13.56 3.25
C THR A 43 -10.08 13.56 2.61
N GLY A 44 -9.00 13.38 3.39
CA GLY A 44 -7.63 13.41 2.91
C GLY A 44 -6.92 12.09 3.14
N GLY A 45 -5.87 11.85 2.36
CA GLY A 45 -5.05 10.66 2.51
C GLY A 45 -3.66 10.87 1.94
N GLY A 46 -2.78 9.93 2.23
CA GLY A 46 -1.40 9.95 1.77
C GLY A 46 -0.88 8.54 1.52
N LEU A 47 0.08 8.44 0.61
CA LEU A 47 0.83 7.23 0.34
C LEU A 47 2.31 7.53 0.55
N THR A 48 2.94 6.84 1.49
CA THR A 48 4.33 7.06 1.86
C THR A 48 5.13 5.77 1.64
N PRO A 49 6.20 5.78 0.83
CA PRO A 49 7.09 4.63 0.73
C PRO A 49 7.68 4.29 2.10
N LEU A 50 7.66 3.00 2.45
CA LEU A 50 8.45 2.54 3.59
C LEU A 50 9.91 2.46 3.18
N LEU A 51 10.81 2.83 4.08
CA LEU A 51 12.25 2.83 3.81
C LEU A 51 12.99 1.82 4.69
N ASP A 52 14.01 1.19 4.12
CA ASP A 52 14.97 0.38 4.86
C ASP A 52 15.99 1.24 5.64
N GLU A 53 16.91 0.58 6.34
CA GLU A 53 17.97 1.25 7.12
C GLU A 53 18.93 2.10 6.28
N ASN A 54 18.97 1.88 4.96
CA ASN A 54 19.81 2.61 4.01
C ASN A 54 19.06 3.74 3.29
N GLY A 55 17.76 3.92 3.58
CA GLY A 55 16.92 4.92 2.94
C GLY A 55 16.37 4.51 1.56
N ASN A 56 16.50 3.23 1.17
CA ASN A 56 15.87 2.70 -0.04
C ASN A 56 14.44 2.25 0.26
N ILE A 57 13.61 2.12 -0.77
CA ILE A 57 12.24 1.62 -0.59
C ILE A 57 12.27 0.17 -0.10
N SER A 58 11.58 -0.09 1.01
CA SER A 58 11.43 -1.43 1.58
C SER A 58 10.65 -2.34 0.64
N LYS A 59 11.13 -3.57 0.50
CA LYS A 59 10.52 -4.60 -0.33
C LYS A 59 9.97 -5.75 0.51
N SER A 60 8.89 -6.36 0.03
CA SER A 60 8.30 -7.55 0.62
C SER A 60 8.96 -8.81 0.07
N ASP A 61 9.34 -9.72 0.97
CA ASP A 61 9.86 -11.04 0.59
C ASP A 61 8.82 -11.92 -0.14
N LYS A 62 7.52 -11.58 -0.05
CA LYS A 62 6.44 -12.34 -0.68
C LYS A 62 6.31 -12.08 -2.19
N TYR A 63 6.81 -10.95 -2.66
CA TYR A 63 6.76 -10.55 -4.06
C TYR A 63 8.16 -10.11 -4.51
N PRO A 64 9.13 -11.05 -4.57
CA PRO A 64 10.44 -10.76 -5.13
C PRO A 64 10.30 -10.46 -6.62
N GLU A 65 10.95 -9.39 -7.08
CA GLU A 65 11.05 -9.04 -8.51
C GLU A 65 11.69 -10.16 -9.34
#